data_AF-A0A031I4G8-F1
#
_entry.id   AF-A0A031I4G8-F1
#
_cell.length_a   1.000
_cell.length_b   1.000
_cell.length_c   1.000
_cell.angle_alpha   90.00
_cell.angle_beta   90.00
_cell.angle_gamma   90.00
#
_symmetry.space_group_name_H-M   'P 1'
#
loop_
_entity.id
_entity.type
_entity.pdbx_description
1 polymer ?
#
loop_
_entity_poly.entity_id
_entity_poly.type
_entity_poly.pdbx_seq_one_letter_code
_entity_poly.pdbx_strand_id
1 'polypeptide(L)' 'MLLGVTYGFAIGNAILTTELFLVFKSVWVLLAALVVHAVGVIACLRDPRIFDLWLVKVRRCPRVPNHRLWRCNAYRP' A
#
# COMPACT_ATOMS: atom_id res chain seq x y z
N MET A 1 -9.95 10.53 2.27
CA MET A 1 -8.79 10.73 1.37
C MET A 1 -8.01 11.95 1.85
N LEU A 2 -6.71 12.01 1.60
CA LEU A 2 -5.85 13.14 1.97
C LEU A 2 -4.83 13.35 0.83
N LEU A 3 -4.72 14.57 0.30
CA LEU A 3 -3.77 14.92 -0.78
C LEU A 3 -3.78 13.93 -1.97
N GLY A 4 -4.97 13.54 -2.43
CA GLY A 4 -5.15 12.67 -3.61
C GLY A 4 -4.98 11.16 -3.37
N VAL A 5 -4.69 10.72 -2.14
CA VAL A 5 -4.56 9.29 -1.77
C VAL A 5 -5.53 8.88 -0.65
N THR A 6 -5.66 7.58 -0.38
CA THR A 6 -6.46 7.12 0.77
C THR A 6 -5.82 7.59 2.09
N TYR A 7 -6.65 7.76 3.12
CA TYR A 7 -6.15 8.26 4.41
C TYR A 7 -5.11 7.30 5.02
N GLY A 8 -5.37 5.99 4.98
CA GLY A 8 -4.44 4.98 5.46
C GLY A 8 -3.09 5.01 4.72
N PHE A 9 -3.11 5.22 3.40
CA PHE A 9 -1.87 5.32 2.62
C PHE A 9 -1.06 6.57 2.99
N ALA A 10 -1.70 7.73 3.15
CA ALA A 10 -1.02 8.96 3.55
C ALA A 10 -0.33 8.82 4.93
N ILE A 11 -1.04 8.21 5.91
CA ILE A 11 -0.47 7.94 7.22
C ILE A 11 0.68 6.93 7.13
N GLY A 12 0.53 5.86 6.35
CA GLY A 12 1.60 4.89 6.10
C GLY A 12 2.84 5.52 5.48
N ASN A 13 2.67 6.43 4.51
CA ASN A 13 3.77 7.17 3.90
C ASN A 13 4.47 8.09 4.92
N ALA A 14 3.72 8.75 5.79
CA ALA A 14 4.29 9.56 6.87
C ALA A 14 5.12 8.71 7.86
N ILE A 15 4.60 7.56 8.28
CA ILE A 15 5.32 6.62 9.15
C ILE A 15 6.61 6.14 8.48
N LEU A 16 6.52 5.68 7.23
CA LEU A 16 7.68 5.24 6.43
C LEU A 16 8.74 6.36 6.34
N THR A 17 8.31 7.59 6.08
CA THR A 17 9.19 8.75 6.01
C THR A 17 9.91 8.99 7.34
N THR A 18 9.19 8.92 8.46
CA THR A 18 9.78 9.07 9.80
C THR A 18 10.79 7.97 10.08
N GLU A 19 10.47 6.71 9.80
CA GLU A 19 11.40 5.58 9.99
C GLU A 19 12.67 5.74 9.15
N LEU A 20 12.53 6.06 7.86
CA LEU A 20 13.66 6.31 6.96
C LEU A 20 14.51 7.48 7.47
N PHE A 21 13.90 8.55 7.98
CA PHE A 21 14.65 9.68 8.52
C PHE A 21 15.44 9.28 9.77
N LEU A 22 14.88 8.47 10.67
CA LEU A 22 15.59 7.98 11.86
C LEU A 22 16.79 7.11 11.49
N VAL A 23 16.67 6.29 10.45
CA VAL A 23 17.76 5.41 9.97
C VAL A 23 18.84 6.20 9.24
N PHE A 24 18.47 7.00 8.23
CA PHE A 24 19.42 7.65 7.35
C PHE A 24 19.89 9.03 7.83
N LYS A 25 19.13 9.66 8.74
CA LYS A 25 19.39 11.01 9.29
C LYS A 25 19.65 12.05 8.21
N SER A 26 18.90 11.97 7.11
CA SER A 26 19.14 12.72 5.90
C SER A 26 17.86 13.35 5.36
N VAL A 27 17.93 14.60 4.91
CA VAL A 27 16.79 15.32 4.32
C VAL A 27 16.34 14.70 2.98
N TRP A 28 17.23 13.97 2.31
CA TRP A 28 16.92 13.28 1.05
C TRP A 28 15.80 12.23 1.18
N VAL A 29 15.48 11.81 2.41
CA VAL A 29 14.32 10.96 2.70
C VAL A 29 13.00 11.60 2.26
N LEU A 30 12.91 12.93 2.26
CA LEU A 30 11.71 13.64 1.77
C LEU A 30 11.48 13.42 0.28
N LEU A 31 12.54 13.25 -0.52
CA LEU A 31 12.40 12.91 -1.93
C LEU A 31 11.78 11.51 -2.09
N ALA A 32 12.23 10.54 -1.28
CA ALA A 32 11.63 9.21 -1.27
C ALA A 32 10.14 9.27 -0.88
N ALA A 33 9.78 10.06 0.14
CA ALA A 33 8.40 10.28 0.55
C ALA A 33 7.52 10.86 -0.56
N LEU A 34 8.04 11.83 -1.32
CA LEU A 34 7.37 12.42 -2.48
C LEU A 34 7.17 11.40 -3.60
N VAL A 35 8.18 10.59 -3.90
CA VAL A 35 8.08 9.54 -4.92
C VAL A 35 7.02 8.50 -4.52
N VAL A 36 7.05 8.02 -3.28
CA VAL A 36 6.05 7.07 -2.76
C VAL A 36 4.65 7.70 -2.82
N HIS A 37 4.50 8.95 -2.42
CA HIS A 37 3.21 9.65 -2.48
C HIS A 37 2.69 9.80 -3.92
N ALA A 38 3.56 10.18 -4.85
CA ALA A 38 3.20 10.34 -6.26
C ALA A 38 2.73 9.03 -6.88
N VAL A 39 3.39 7.90 -6.57
CA VAL A 39 2.92 6.57 -6.97
C VAL A 39 1.55 6.27 -6.38
N GLY A 40 1.32 6.64 -5.11
CA GLY A 40 0.01 6.55 -4.47
C GLY A 40 -1.07 7.32 -5.21
N VAL A 41 -0.80 8.57 -5.59
CA VAL A 41 -1.72 9.41 -6.36
C VAL A 41 -2.03 8.75 -7.71
N ILE A 42 -1.02 8.29 -8.43
CA ILE A 42 -1.19 7.61 -9.73
C ILE A 42 -2.07 6.36 -9.58
N ALA A 43 -1.86 5.56 -8.53
CA ALA A 43 -2.71 4.40 -8.27
C ALA A 43 -4.17 4.80 -7.99
N CYS A 44 -4.38 5.89 -7.25
CA CYS A 44 -5.70 6.43 -6.94
C CYS A 44 -6.42 7.06 -8.14
N LEU A 45 -5.71 7.43 -9.22
CA LEU A 45 -6.35 7.85 -10.48
C LEU A 45 -7.14 6.72 -11.12
N ARG A 46 -6.71 5.46 -10.94
CA ARG A 46 -7.43 4.30 -11.46
C ARG A 46 -8.62 3.92 -10.59
N ASP A 47 -8.43 3.91 -9.27
CA ASP A 47 -9.50 3.67 -8.29
C ASP A 47 -9.18 4.41 -6.97
N PRO A 48 -10.06 5.32 -6.51
CA PRO A 48 -9.80 6.14 -5.32
C PRO A 48 -9.72 5.33 -4.02
N ARG A 49 -10.19 4.08 -4.01
CA ARG A 49 -10.21 3.18 -2.83
C ARG A 49 -9.26 2.00 -2.99
N ILE A 50 -8.37 2.01 -3.99
CA ILE A 50 -7.50 0.87 -4.32
C ILE A 50 -6.75 0.29 -3.11
N PHE A 51 -6.22 1.15 -2.24
CA PHE A 51 -5.48 0.73 -1.05
C PHE A 51 -6.38 0.15 0.04
N ASP A 52 -7.58 0.70 0.23
CA ASP A 52 -8.54 0.21 1.22
C ASP A 52 -9.07 -1.18 0.78
N LEU A 53 -9.37 -1.34 -0.50
CA LEU A 53 -9.78 -2.61 -1.09
C LEU A 53 -8.66 -3.65 -1.03
N TRP A 54 -7.43 -3.26 -1.33
CA TRP A 54 -6.26 -4.12 -1.18
C TRP A 54 -6.10 -4.60 0.26
N LEU A 55 -6.23 -3.70 1.25
CA LEU A 55 -6.12 -4.04 2.66
C LEU A 55 -7.23 -5.01 3.09
N VAL A 56 -8.47 -4.78 2.65
CA VAL A 56 -9.59 -5.72 2.91
C VAL A 56 -9.30 -7.08 2.28
N LYS A 57 -8.80 -7.12 1.04
CA LYS A 57 -8.46 -8.35 0.34
C LYS A 57 -7.40 -9.15 1.10
N VAL A 58 -6.32 -8.51 1.53
CA VAL A 58 -5.24 -9.19 2.29
C VAL A 58 -5.75 -9.71 3.64
N ARG A 59 -6.62 -8.94 4.32
CA ARG A 59 -7.14 -9.31 5.65
C ARG A 59 -8.21 -10.41 5.62
N ARG A 60 -9.16 -10.32 4.69
CA ARG A 60 -10.36 -11.19 4.67
C ARG A 60 -10.30 -12.29 3.63
N CYS A 61 -9.52 -12.11 2.57
CA CYS A 61 -9.42 -13.04 1.46
C CYS A 61 -7.95 -13.39 1.15
N PRO A 62 -7.15 -13.85 2.14
CA PRO A 62 -5.77 -14.26 1.89
C PRO A 62 -5.74 -15.42 0.90
N ARG A 63 -4.64 -15.55 0.15
CA ARG A 63 -4.46 -16.68 -0.76
C ARG A 63 -4.29 -17.96 0.05
N VAL A 64 -5.05 -19.00 -0.29
CA VAL A 64 -4.90 -20.35 0.30
C VAL A 64 -3.70 -21.09 -0.31
N PRO A 65 -3.12 -22.10 0.37
CA PRO A 65 -1.91 -22.79 -0.09
C PRO A 65 -2.01 -23.39 -1.49
N ASN A 66 -3.19 -23.89 -1.86
CA ASN A 66 -3.49 -24.48 -3.17
C ASN A 66 -3.81 -23.44 -4.27
N HIS A 67 -3.74 -22.14 -3.98
CA HIS A 67 -4.07 -21.10 -4.98
C HIS A 67 -3.17 -21.19 -6.22
N ARG A 68 -1.93 -21.69 -6.11
CA ARG A 68 -1.05 -21.87 -7.29
C ARG A 68 -1.59 -22.92 -8.26
N LEU A 69 -2.23 -23.97 -7.74
CA LEU A 69 -2.84 -25.03 -8.53
C LEU A 69 -4.13 -24.53 -9.20
N TRP A 70 -5.04 -23.98 -8.41
CA TRP A 70 -6.40 -23.64 -8.86
C TRP A 70 -6.55 -22.21 -9.42
N ARG A 71 -5.54 -21.35 -9.21
CA ARG A 71 -5.56 -19.90 -9.53
C ARG A 71 -6.70 -19.12 -8.85
N CYS A 72 -7.33 -19.72 -7.86
CA CYS A 72 -8.37 -19.13 -7.02
C CYS A 72 -8.31 -19.70 -5.61
N ASN A 73 -9.06 -19.10 -4.68
CA ASN A 73 -9.24 -19.68 -3.36
C ASN A 73 -10.25 -20.83 -3.43
N ALA A 74 -9.75 -22.07 -3.49
CA ALA A 74 -10.57 -23.27 -3.57
C ALA A 74 -10.58 -24.04 -2.24
N TYR A 75 -11.77 -24.49 -1.82
CA TYR A 75 -11.96 -25.34 -0.63
C TYR A 75 -11.59 -26.81 -0.85
N ARG A 76 -11.24 -27.19 -2.09
CA ARG A 76 -10.82 -28.55 -2.44
C ARG A 76 -9.29 -28.62 -2.46
N PRO A 77 -8.67 -29.67 -1.91
CA PRO A 77 -7.23 -29.87 -2.03
C PRO A 77 -6.80 -29.83 -3.50
#